data_AF-A0A964U7S2-F1
#
_entry.id   AF-A0A964U7S2-F1
#
_cell.length_a   1.000
_cell.length_b   1.000
_cell.length_c   1.000
_cell.angle_alpha   90.00
_cell.angle_beta   90.00
_cell.angle_gamma   90.00
#
_symmetry.space_group_name_H-M   'P 1'
#
loop_
_entity.id
_entity.type
_entity.pdbx_description
1 polymer ?
#
loop_
_entity_poly.entity_id
_entity_poly.type
_entity_poly.pdbx_seq_one_letter_code
_entity_poly.pdbx_strand_id
1 'polypeptide(L)'
;MLSLHTIERAHETADHDRLVREVAANGLSLPLPLRVRLSSCEAAAVALGLRRVAELTYGPTALSRAMIARLLELQRPDGGFGAEPGDGPDAPIDVLATGCVAAALSRVLSEHRLYAGDPMLTAARDRALGALGATQTGDGLFIDARDRDFADRVLGAAFLLTLLGDEPAFRAAIRWADLMTWF
;
A
#
# COMPACT_ATOMS: atom_id res chain seq x y z
N MET A 1 16.21 -11.16 10.94
CA MET A 1 15.53 -10.03 11.60
C MET A 1 15.82 -8.77 10.80
N LEU A 2 14.79 -8.17 10.23
CA LEU A 2 14.89 -6.95 9.42
C LEU A 2 15.21 -5.75 10.32
N SER A 3 16.29 -5.03 9.99
CA SER A 3 16.74 -3.83 10.72
C SER A 3 16.37 -2.55 9.96
N LEU A 4 16.29 -1.42 10.67
CA LEU A 4 16.07 -0.11 10.04
C LEU A 4 17.14 0.22 9.01
N HIS A 5 18.41 -0.10 9.29
CA HIS A 5 19.53 0.13 8.36
C HIS A 5 19.37 -0.66 7.05
N THR A 6 18.81 -1.88 7.11
CA THR A 6 18.54 -2.67 5.91
C THR A 6 17.43 -2.06 5.06
N ILE A 7 16.38 -1.53 5.69
CA ILE A 7 15.29 -0.82 5.00
C ILE A 7 15.81 0.47 4.37
N GLU A 8 16.56 1.26 5.13
CA GLU A 8 17.19 2.50 4.69
C GLU A 8 18.06 2.27 3.45
N ARG A 9 19.00 1.32 3.54
CA ARG A 9 19.89 1.01 2.43
C ARG A 9 19.14 0.54 1.18
N ALA A 10 18.11 -0.31 1.33
CA ALA A 10 17.32 -0.76 0.19
C ALA A 10 16.52 0.38 -0.43
N HIS A 11 16.00 1.31 0.37
CA HIS A 11 15.31 2.51 -0.11
C HIS A 11 16.26 3.47 -0.84
N GLU A 12 17.42 3.77 -0.26
CA GLU A 12 18.42 4.65 -0.86
C GLU A 12 18.95 4.14 -2.21
N THR A 13 19.10 2.82 -2.36
CA THR A 13 19.54 2.20 -3.62
C THR A 13 18.39 1.87 -4.57
N ALA A 14 17.14 2.24 -4.25
CA ALA A 14 15.93 1.88 -4.99
C ALA A 14 15.82 0.36 -5.29
N ASP A 15 16.31 -0.49 -4.38
CA ASP A 15 16.29 -1.95 -4.50
C ASP A 15 14.95 -2.50 -3.98
N HIS A 16 13.89 -2.28 -4.77
CA HIS A 16 12.51 -2.61 -4.41
C HIS A 16 12.30 -4.13 -4.20
N ASP A 17 12.95 -4.97 -5.01
CA ASP A 17 12.89 -6.43 -4.85
C ASP A 17 13.44 -6.86 -3.50
N ARG A 18 14.63 -6.37 -3.14
CA ARG A 18 15.20 -6.64 -1.82
C ARG A 18 14.31 -6.14 -0.72
N LEU A 19 13.79 -4.92 -0.80
CA LEU A 19 12.93 -4.34 0.23
C LEU A 19 11.69 -5.22 0.48
N VAL A 20 10.94 -5.58 -0.58
CA VAL A 20 9.75 -6.42 -0.46
C VAL A 20 10.10 -7.82 0.06
N ARG A 21 11.19 -8.42 -0.44
CA ARG A 21 11.65 -9.75 0.02
C ARG A 21 11.98 -9.75 1.51
N GLU A 22 12.70 -8.74 1.99
CA GLU A 22 13.07 -8.61 3.39
C GLU A 22 11.85 -8.39 4.29
N VAL A 23 10.88 -7.56 3.86
CA VAL A 23 9.62 -7.36 4.61
C VAL A 23 8.82 -8.67 4.69
N ALA A 24 8.66 -9.37 3.56
CA ALA A 24 7.97 -10.66 3.50
C ALA A 24 8.62 -11.71 4.42
N ALA A 25 9.95 -11.78 4.44
CA ALA A 25 10.69 -12.70 5.32
C ALA A 25 10.54 -12.40 6.83
N ASN A 26 9.98 -11.23 7.19
CA ASN A 26 9.86 -10.77 8.57
C ASN A 26 8.41 -10.57 9.05
N GLY A 27 7.51 -11.43 8.57
CA GLY A 27 6.17 -11.61 9.15
C GLY A 27 5.01 -11.24 8.23
N LEU A 28 5.27 -10.71 7.03
CA LEU A 28 4.23 -10.48 6.04
C LEU A 28 4.05 -11.74 5.17
N SER A 29 2.92 -12.43 5.34
CA SER A 29 2.57 -13.56 4.47
C SER A 29 2.30 -13.06 3.05
N LEU A 30 3.27 -13.30 2.15
CA LEU A 30 3.21 -12.77 0.79
C LEU A 30 3.50 -13.88 -0.23
N PRO A 31 2.45 -14.46 -0.85
CA PRO A 31 2.59 -15.41 -1.94
C PRO A 31 3.45 -14.85 -3.08
N LEU A 32 4.18 -15.75 -3.76
CA LEU A 32 5.14 -15.38 -4.81
C LEU A 32 4.56 -14.44 -5.89
N PRO A 33 3.33 -14.65 -6.43
CA PRO A 33 2.77 -13.76 -7.43
C PRO A 33 2.63 -12.31 -6.93
N LEU A 34 2.13 -12.13 -5.70
CA LEU A 34 2.01 -10.80 -5.10
C LEU A 34 3.38 -10.18 -4.84
N ARG A 35 4.36 -10.98 -4.40
CA ARG A 35 5.72 -10.48 -4.16
C ARG A 35 6.35 -9.91 -5.42
N VAL A 36 6.27 -10.63 -6.54
CA VAL A 36 6.80 -10.18 -7.84
C VAL A 36 6.09 -8.92 -8.31
N ARG A 37 4.77 -8.86 -8.15
CA ARG A 37 3.99 -7.68 -8.55
C ARG A 37 4.33 -6.46 -7.69
N LEU A 38 4.38 -6.61 -6.37
CA LEU A 38 4.69 -5.51 -5.45
C LEU A 38 6.13 -5.03 -5.58
N SER A 39 7.10 -5.90 -5.88
CA SER A 39 8.49 -5.46 -6.11
C SER A 39 8.68 -4.70 -7.42
N SER A 40 7.78 -4.88 -8.41
CA SER A 40 7.80 -4.11 -9.65
C SER A 40 7.26 -2.68 -9.49
N CYS A 41 6.59 -2.36 -8.37
CA CYS A 41 5.99 -1.06 -8.13
C CYS A 41 6.69 -0.33 -6.99
N GLU A 42 7.33 0.80 -7.29
CA GLU A 42 8.03 1.62 -6.29
C GLU A 42 7.12 1.99 -5.12
N ALA A 43 5.92 2.52 -5.40
CA ALA A 43 4.97 2.96 -4.36
C ALA A 43 4.61 1.81 -3.41
N ALA A 44 4.41 0.60 -3.94
CA ALA A 44 4.13 -0.59 -3.15
C ALA A 44 5.30 -0.97 -2.24
N ALA A 45 6.52 -1.04 -2.81
CA ALA A 45 7.72 -1.40 -2.06
C ALA A 45 8.02 -0.38 -0.95
N VAL A 46 7.95 0.92 -1.26
CA VAL A 46 8.14 2.01 -0.28
C VAL A 46 7.06 1.95 0.80
N ALA A 47 5.79 1.72 0.46
CA ALA A 47 4.72 1.60 1.45
C ALA A 47 4.91 0.43 2.41
N LEU A 48 5.28 -0.74 1.92
CA LEU A 48 5.57 -1.91 2.76
C LEU A 48 6.76 -1.65 3.68
N GLY A 49 7.82 -1.01 3.18
CA GLY A 49 8.95 -0.59 3.98
C GLY A 49 8.56 0.44 5.05
N LEU A 50 7.75 1.46 4.71
CA LEU A 50 7.27 2.48 5.65
C LEU A 50 6.42 1.87 6.76
N ARG A 51 5.49 0.96 6.43
CA ARG A 51 4.71 0.22 7.43
C ARG A 51 5.63 -0.52 8.40
N ARG A 52 6.68 -1.16 7.89
CA ARG A 52 7.64 -1.85 8.73
C ARG A 52 8.48 -0.89 9.59
N VAL A 53 8.84 0.28 9.07
CA VAL A 53 9.53 1.31 9.86
C VAL A 53 8.64 1.79 11.01
N ALA A 54 7.35 2.01 10.77
CA ALA A 54 6.40 2.37 11.83
C ALA A 54 6.35 1.30 12.92
N GLU A 55 6.29 0.01 12.55
CA GLU A 55 6.29 -1.10 13.52
C GLU A 55 7.59 -1.24 14.33
N LEU A 56 8.72 -0.82 13.76
CA LEU A 56 10.05 -0.92 14.38
C LEU A 56 10.42 0.32 15.21
N THR A 57 9.62 1.38 15.17
CA THR A 57 9.96 2.67 15.78
C THR A 57 8.82 3.19 16.65
N TYR A 58 9.13 4.02 17.63
CA TYR A 58 8.11 4.66 18.49
C TYR A 58 7.64 6.02 17.95
N GLY A 59 8.13 6.43 16.78
CA GLY A 59 7.83 7.75 16.23
C GLY A 59 8.60 8.10 14.96
N PRO A 60 8.44 9.34 14.47
CA PRO A 60 9.01 9.79 13.22
C PRO A 60 10.54 9.72 13.17
N THR A 61 11.06 8.92 12.25
CA THR A 61 12.48 8.89 11.88
C THR A 61 12.74 9.70 10.60
N ALA A 62 14.00 10.03 10.33
CA ALA A 62 14.39 10.65 9.06
C ALA A 62 13.98 9.76 7.87
N LEU A 63 14.23 8.45 7.97
CA LEU A 63 13.78 7.46 6.99
C LEU A 63 12.27 7.49 6.78
N SER A 64 11.46 7.47 7.85
CA SER A 64 9.99 7.51 7.70
C SER A 64 9.52 8.77 6.98
N ARG A 65 10.14 9.93 7.25
CA ARG A 65 9.82 11.20 6.57
C ARG A 65 10.19 11.15 5.10
N ALA A 66 11.35 10.61 4.76
CA ALA A 66 11.78 10.45 3.38
C ALA A 66 10.82 9.54 2.59
N MET A 67 10.45 8.39 3.16
CA MET A 67 9.50 7.47 2.54
C MET A 67 8.10 8.07 2.40
N ILE A 68 7.61 8.81 3.41
CA ILE A 68 6.34 9.53 3.33
C ILE A 68 6.38 10.57 2.22
N ALA A 69 7.42 11.40 2.16
CA ALA A 69 7.58 12.41 1.11
C ALA A 69 7.56 11.74 -0.28
N ARG A 70 8.27 10.62 -0.42
CA ARG A 70 8.29 9.86 -1.67
C ARG A 70 6.92 9.32 -2.06
N LEU A 71 6.15 8.79 -1.11
CA LEU A 71 4.78 8.32 -1.39
C LEU A 71 3.86 9.49 -1.77
N LEU A 72 4.00 10.66 -1.16
CA LEU A 72 3.20 11.83 -1.52
C LEU A 72 3.52 12.32 -2.95
N GLU A 73 4.79 12.26 -3.36
CA GLU A 73 5.20 12.58 -4.74
C GLU A 73 4.66 11.58 -5.77
N LEU A 74 4.54 10.31 -5.39
CA LEU A 74 4.04 9.24 -6.26
C LEU A 74 2.51 9.21 -6.37
N GLN A 75 1.79 9.95 -5.51
CA GLN A 75 0.34 9.95 -5.54
C GLN A 75 -0.19 10.73 -6.73
N ARG A 76 -1.06 10.08 -7.51
CA ARG A 76 -1.71 10.69 -8.67
C ARG A 76 -2.88 11.61 -8.26
N PRO A 77 -3.36 12.48 -9.17
CA PRO A 77 -4.50 13.36 -8.89
C PRO A 77 -5.79 12.63 -8.51
N ASP A 78 -6.00 11.42 -9.02
CA ASP A 78 -7.13 10.54 -8.68
C ASP A 78 -6.98 9.85 -7.31
N GLY A 79 -5.81 10.00 -6.66
CA GLY A 79 -5.48 9.39 -5.38
C GLY A 79 -4.77 8.03 -5.48
N GLY A 80 -4.70 7.43 -6.68
CA GLY A 80 -4.13 6.12 -6.92
C GLY A 80 -2.61 6.12 -7.07
N PHE A 81 -2.06 4.90 -7.19
CA PHE A 81 -0.63 4.61 -7.30
C PHE A 81 -0.36 3.58 -8.39
N GLY A 82 0.91 3.43 -8.79
CA GLY A 82 1.38 2.31 -9.61
C GLY A 82 1.42 2.52 -11.12
N ALA A 83 1.31 3.77 -11.60
CA ALA A 83 1.67 4.11 -12.96
C ALA A 83 3.19 3.97 -13.17
N GLU A 84 3.61 3.31 -14.24
CA GLU A 84 5.01 3.21 -14.64
C GLU A 84 5.48 4.50 -15.32
N PRO A 85 6.79 4.79 -15.33
CA PRO A 85 7.32 5.92 -16.09
C PRO A 85 6.94 5.81 -17.59
N GLY A 86 6.14 6.75 -18.07
CA GLY A 86 5.64 6.76 -19.45
C GLY A 86 4.16 6.40 -19.59
N ASP A 87 3.55 5.92 -18.52
CA ASP A 87 2.09 5.77 -18.46
C ASP A 87 1.43 7.15 -18.54
N GLY A 88 0.41 7.25 -19.40
CA GLY A 88 -0.38 8.47 -19.54
C GLY A 88 -1.18 8.81 -18.27
N PRO A 89 -1.75 10.02 -18.19
CA PRO A 89 -2.58 10.43 -17.05
C PRO A 89 -3.78 9.51 -16.82
N ASP A 90 -4.24 8.83 -17.87
CA ASP A 90 -5.39 7.93 -17.89
C ASP A 90 -5.03 6.46 -17.60
N ALA A 91 -3.77 6.15 -17.27
CA ALA A 91 -3.40 4.78 -16.94
C ALA A 91 -4.20 4.26 -15.75
N PRO A 92 -4.59 2.99 -15.71
CA PRO A 92 -5.28 2.43 -14.55
C PRO A 92 -4.39 2.51 -13.31
N ILE A 93 -5.00 2.60 -12.12
CA ILE A 93 -4.26 2.50 -10.86
C ILE A 93 -3.87 1.03 -10.61
N ASP A 94 -2.76 0.79 -9.92
CA ASP A 94 -2.45 -0.51 -9.32
C ASP A 94 -3.12 -0.58 -7.94
N VAL A 95 -4.13 -1.43 -7.84
CA VAL A 95 -4.95 -1.70 -6.66
C VAL A 95 -4.10 -2.13 -5.47
N LEU A 96 -3.11 -3.00 -5.70
CA LEU A 96 -2.24 -3.50 -4.62
C LEU A 96 -1.30 -2.42 -4.12
N ALA A 97 -0.73 -1.62 -5.02
CA ALA A 97 0.12 -0.50 -4.63
C ALA A 97 -0.68 0.53 -3.83
N THR A 98 -1.87 0.88 -4.33
CA THR A 98 -2.77 1.85 -3.69
C THR A 98 -3.19 1.39 -2.30
N GLY A 99 -3.57 0.12 -2.15
CA GLY A 99 -3.92 -0.45 -0.85
C GLY A 99 -2.72 -0.54 0.11
N CYS A 100 -1.52 -0.89 -0.37
CA CYS A 100 -0.30 -0.87 0.44
C CYS A 100 -0.03 0.54 0.99
N VAL A 101 -0.15 1.58 0.15
CA VAL A 101 0.06 2.97 0.56
C VAL A 101 -0.98 3.40 1.58
N ALA A 102 -2.27 3.12 1.32
CA ALA A 102 -3.34 3.41 2.27
C ALA A 102 -3.08 2.75 3.63
N ALA A 103 -2.61 1.50 3.64
CA ALA A 103 -2.29 0.77 4.86
C ALA A 103 -1.10 1.37 5.60
N ALA A 104 -0.04 1.75 4.88
CA ALA A 104 1.14 2.39 5.47
C ALA A 104 0.79 3.75 6.10
N LEU A 105 0.02 4.58 5.40
CA LEU A 105 -0.42 5.88 5.93
C LEU A 105 -1.36 5.73 7.12
N SER A 106 -2.29 4.77 7.09
CA SER A 106 -3.18 4.48 8.23
C SER A 106 -2.39 4.05 9.47
N ARG A 107 -1.36 3.23 9.28
CA ARG A 107 -0.44 2.82 10.36
C ARG A 107 0.32 4.00 10.95
N VAL A 108 0.92 4.83 10.10
CA VAL A 108 1.67 6.01 10.54
C VAL A 108 0.76 6.98 11.32
N LEU A 109 -0.46 7.22 10.84
CA LEU A 109 -1.44 8.10 11.49
C LEU A 109 -1.91 7.57 12.85
N SER A 110 -2.01 6.25 13.02
CA SER A 110 -2.50 5.62 14.25
C SER A 110 -1.41 5.40 15.30
N GLU A 111 -0.20 5.03 14.91
CA GLU A 111 0.88 4.67 15.84
C GLU A 111 1.77 5.86 16.25
N HIS A 112 1.95 6.85 15.36
CA HIS A 112 2.86 7.96 15.62
C HIS A 112 2.09 9.22 16.03
N ARG A 113 2.06 9.52 17.32
CA ARG A 113 1.37 10.70 17.88
C ARG A 113 1.70 12.03 17.19
N LEU A 114 2.92 12.18 16.67
CA LEU A 114 3.33 13.40 15.96
C LEU A 114 2.67 13.57 14.59
N TYR A 115 2.22 12.48 13.97
CA TYR A 115 1.44 12.50 12.74
C TYR A 115 -0.06 12.39 12.99
N ALA A 116 -0.50 12.15 14.23
CA ALA A 116 -1.91 12.05 14.55
C ALA A 116 -2.62 13.37 14.20
N GLY A 117 -3.56 13.28 13.26
CA GLY A 117 -4.28 14.45 12.76
C GLY A 117 -3.50 15.31 11.76
N ASP A 118 -2.38 14.83 11.20
CA ASP A 118 -1.71 15.50 10.09
C ASP A 118 -2.69 15.58 8.88
N PRO A 119 -3.12 16.77 8.46
CA PRO A 119 -4.17 16.92 7.46
C PRO A 119 -3.69 16.49 6.07
N MET A 120 -2.40 16.62 5.77
CA MET A 120 -1.84 16.23 4.48
C MET A 120 -1.82 14.71 4.35
N LEU A 121 -1.34 14.00 5.38
CA LEU A 121 -1.31 12.54 5.39
C LEU A 121 -2.72 11.94 5.44
N THR A 122 -3.62 12.55 6.21
CA THR A 122 -5.03 12.16 6.26
C THR A 122 -5.67 12.27 4.88
N ALA A 123 -5.52 13.42 4.22
CA ALA A 123 -6.06 13.63 2.88
C ALA A 123 -5.45 12.68 1.84
N ALA A 124 -4.13 12.39 1.92
CA ALA A 124 -3.47 11.44 1.03
C ALA A 124 -4.00 10.01 1.22
N ARG A 125 -4.14 9.54 2.47
CA ARG A 125 -4.76 8.25 2.79
C ARG A 125 -6.19 8.17 2.25
N ASP A 126 -6.99 9.20 2.50
CA ASP A 126 -8.41 9.20 2.14
C ASP A 126 -8.61 9.19 0.62
N ARG A 127 -7.77 9.92 -0.12
CA ARG A 127 -7.73 9.83 -1.59
C ARG A 127 -7.35 8.43 -2.08
N ALA A 128 -6.36 7.78 -1.46
CA ALA A 128 -5.96 6.42 -1.82
C ALA A 128 -7.10 5.41 -1.57
N LEU A 129 -7.78 5.53 -0.43
CA LEU A 129 -8.95 4.71 -0.11
C LEU A 129 -10.12 4.95 -1.07
N GLY A 130 -10.37 6.21 -1.44
CA GLY A 130 -11.38 6.57 -2.44
C GLY A 130 -11.08 5.99 -3.82
N ALA A 131 -9.82 6.09 -4.27
CA ALA A 131 -9.37 5.48 -5.52
C ALA A 131 -9.54 3.96 -5.51
N LEU A 132 -9.22 3.31 -4.39
CA LEU A 132 -9.41 1.88 -4.20
C LEU A 132 -10.90 1.48 -4.19
N GLY A 133 -11.77 2.28 -3.58
CA GLY A 133 -13.21 2.07 -3.63
C GLY A 133 -13.78 2.20 -5.05
N ALA A 134 -13.23 3.11 -5.85
CA ALA A 134 -13.64 3.31 -7.25
C ALA A 134 -13.28 2.13 -8.18
N THR A 135 -12.31 1.28 -7.82
CA THR A 135 -11.97 0.07 -8.60
C THR A 135 -12.78 -1.15 -8.19
N GLN A 136 -13.60 -1.07 -7.14
CA GLN A 136 -14.42 -2.17 -6.69
C GLN A 136 -15.66 -2.33 -7.58
N THR A 137 -15.93 -3.56 -8.01
CA THR A 137 -17.05 -3.85 -8.92
C THR A 137 -18.32 -4.26 -8.18
N GLY A 138 -19.38 -4.51 -8.96
CA GLY A 138 -20.65 -5.05 -8.45
C GLY A 138 -20.54 -6.38 -7.71
N ASP A 139 -19.50 -7.18 -7.97
CA ASP A 139 -19.23 -8.46 -7.31
C ASP A 139 -18.47 -8.32 -5.97
N GLY A 140 -18.13 -7.10 -5.55
CA GLY A 140 -17.41 -6.83 -4.30
C GLY A 140 -15.89 -6.98 -4.38
N LEU A 141 -15.33 -7.50 -5.47
CA LEU A 141 -13.88 -7.58 -5.67
C LEU A 141 -13.35 -6.35 -6.41
N PHE A 142 -12.05 -6.10 -6.28
CA PHE A 142 -11.36 -5.04 -7.00
C PHE A 142 -10.97 -5.51 -8.41
N ILE A 143 -10.98 -4.60 -9.40
CA ILE A 143 -10.39 -4.84 -10.71
C ILE A 143 -9.02 -4.18 -10.78
N ASP A 144 -8.03 -4.94 -11.23
CA ASP A 144 -6.74 -4.42 -11.63
C ASP A 144 -6.41 -4.82 -13.06
N ALA A 145 -5.76 -3.93 -13.82
CA ALA A 145 -5.32 -4.21 -15.19
C ALA A 145 -4.24 -5.31 -15.26
N ARG A 146 -3.55 -5.60 -14.16
CA ARG A 146 -2.50 -6.61 -14.06
C ARG A 146 -3.01 -7.98 -13.58
N ASP A 147 -4.30 -8.12 -13.27
CA ASP A 147 -4.87 -9.41 -12.90
C ASP A 147 -4.98 -10.30 -14.14
N ARG A 148 -4.39 -11.51 -14.09
CA ARG A 148 -4.40 -12.43 -15.24
C ARG A 148 -5.68 -13.25 -15.30
N ASP A 149 -6.23 -13.55 -14.14
CA ASP A 149 -7.42 -14.36 -13.98
C ASP A 149 -8.21 -13.95 -12.73
N PHE A 150 -9.30 -14.67 -12.50
CA PHE A 150 -10.16 -14.47 -11.35
C PHE A 150 -9.47 -14.80 -10.01
N ALA A 151 -8.56 -15.77 -10.00
CA ALA A 151 -7.86 -16.17 -8.78
C ALA A 151 -6.88 -15.09 -8.31
N ASP A 152 -6.21 -14.39 -9.24
CA ASP A 152 -5.38 -13.24 -8.94
C ASP A 152 -6.19 -12.10 -8.27
N ARG A 153 -7.41 -11.82 -8.76
CA ARG A 153 -8.32 -10.83 -8.14
C ARG A 153 -8.67 -11.18 -6.70
N VAL A 154 -9.09 -12.43 -6.46
CA VAL A 154 -9.42 -12.92 -5.11
C VAL A 154 -8.20 -12.86 -4.20
N LEU A 155 -7.03 -13.27 -4.70
CA LEU A 155 -5.78 -13.24 -3.95
C LEU A 155 -5.39 -11.81 -3.56
N GLY A 156 -5.52 -10.86 -4.49
CA GLY A 156 -5.28 -9.45 -4.23
C GLY A 156 -6.24 -8.88 -3.19
N ALA A 157 -7.54 -9.18 -3.32
CA ALA A 157 -8.55 -8.76 -2.35
C ALA A 157 -8.30 -9.33 -0.95
N ALA A 158 -7.95 -10.62 -0.85
CA ALA A 158 -7.58 -11.26 0.41
C ALA A 158 -6.37 -10.57 1.05
N PHE A 159 -5.34 -10.27 0.25
CA PHE A 159 -4.16 -9.56 0.74
C PHE A 159 -4.51 -8.16 1.26
N LEU A 160 -5.35 -7.39 0.55
CA LEU A 160 -5.82 -6.09 1.04
C LEU A 160 -6.58 -6.21 2.36
N LEU A 161 -7.42 -7.24 2.53
CA LEU A 161 -8.07 -7.52 3.81
C LEU A 161 -7.08 -7.80 4.93
N THR A 162 -5.97 -8.51 4.68
CA THR A 162 -4.93 -8.69 5.71
C THR A 162 -4.25 -7.38 6.12
N LEU A 163 -4.19 -6.39 5.22
CA LEU A 163 -3.52 -5.13 5.48
C LEU A 163 -4.42 -4.07 6.11
N LEU A 164 -5.68 -4.01 5.68
CA LEU A 164 -6.64 -2.92 5.92
C LEU A 164 -7.94 -3.39 6.57
N GLY A 165 -8.16 -4.69 6.76
CA GLY A 165 -9.43 -5.24 7.20
C GLY A 165 -9.93 -4.68 8.53
N ASP A 166 -9.02 -4.24 9.41
CA ASP A 166 -9.34 -3.64 10.70
C ASP A 166 -9.49 -2.11 10.67
N GLU A 167 -9.22 -1.47 9.53
CA GLU A 167 -9.27 -0.02 9.38
C GLU A 167 -10.70 0.46 9.09
N PRO A 168 -11.37 1.21 10.00
CA PRO A 168 -12.74 1.66 9.79
C PRO A 168 -12.90 2.54 8.54
N ALA A 169 -11.88 3.36 8.23
CA ALA A 169 -11.87 4.20 7.05
C ALA A 169 -11.88 3.38 5.75
N PHE A 170 -11.18 2.24 5.72
CA PHE A 170 -11.22 1.33 4.57
C PHE A 170 -12.60 0.72 4.41
N ARG A 171 -13.19 0.20 5.49
CA ARG A 171 -14.54 -0.40 5.47
C ARG A 171 -15.60 0.60 4.98
N ALA A 172 -15.44 1.89 5.31
CA ALA A 172 -16.33 2.95 4.87
C ALA A 172 -16.11 3.38 3.40
N ALA A 173 -14.89 3.22 2.88
CA ALA A 173 -14.54 3.63 1.52
C ALA A 173 -14.95 2.60 0.45
N ILE A 174 -15.25 1.36 0.84
CA ILE A 174 -15.60 0.28 -0.07
C ILE A 174 -16.99 -0.30 0.22
N ARG A 175 -17.52 -1.08 -0.71
CA ARG A 175 -18.67 -1.97 -0.54
C ARG A 175 -18.26 -3.18 0.32
N TRP A 176 -18.04 -2.93 1.61
CA TRP A 176 -17.50 -3.91 2.56
C TRP A 176 -18.33 -5.20 2.62
N ALA A 177 -19.66 -5.08 2.67
CA ALA A 177 -20.56 -6.23 2.76
C ALA A 177 -20.41 -7.17 1.55
N ASP A 178 -20.23 -6.61 0.35
CA ASP A 178 -20.06 -7.39 -0.89
C ASP A 178 -18.68 -8.05 -0.93
N LEU A 179 -17.62 -7.37 -0.46
CA LEU A 179 -16.30 -7.99 -0.36
C LEU A 179 -16.31 -9.19 0.60
N MET A 180 -17.04 -9.08 1.71
CA MET A 180 -17.10 -10.14 2.72
C MET A 180 -17.92 -11.37 2.30
N THR A 181 -18.66 -11.36 1.19
CA THR A 181 -19.29 -12.60 0.70
C THR A 181 -18.27 -13.64 0.20
N TRP A 182 -17.00 -13.24 0.07
CA TRP A 182 -15.90 -14.07 -0.42
C TRP A 182 -15.05 -14.71 0.69
N PHE A 183 -15.16 -14.27 1.95
CA PHE A 183 -14.25 -14.64 3.04
C PHE A 183 -14.99 -14.85 4.37
#